data_AF-A0A3D0W613-F1
#
_entry.id   AF-A0A3D0W613-F1
#
_cell.length_a   1.000
_cell.length_b   1.000
_cell.length_c   1.000
_cell.angle_alpha   90.00
_cell.angle_beta   90.00
_cell.angle_gamma   90.00
#
_symmetry.space_group_name_H-M   'P 1'
#
loop_
_entity.id
_entity.type
_entity.pdbx_description
1 polymer ?
#
loop_
_entity_poly.entity_id
_entity_poly.type
_entity_poly.pdbx_seq_one_letter_code
_entity_poly.pdbx_strand_id
1 'polypeptide(L)'
;MKKIYLFSIILFLILIIGLIFLNVHSSKSNTPREKTLLEDKGNFCLGIAEKSVANRQAIVEFQKYEILGDKAMVMRNCMEENGFEENPLWVNEKTKVI
;
A
#
# COMPACT_ATOMS: atom_id res chain seq x y z
N MET A 1 43.56 -13.09 34.46
CA MET A 1 43.25 -11.87 33.67
C MET A 1 43.27 -12.09 32.15
N LYS A 2 44.32 -12.65 31.53
CA LYS A 2 44.37 -12.92 30.07
C LYS A 2 43.22 -13.80 29.52
N LYS A 3 42.79 -14.83 30.26
CA LYS A 3 41.68 -15.71 29.83
C LYS A 3 40.31 -15.01 29.83
N ILE A 4 40.09 -14.09 30.76
CA ILE A 4 38.86 -13.27 30.82
C ILE A 4 38.82 -12.29 29.64
N TYR A 5 39.98 -11.70 29.31
CA TYR A 5 40.12 -10.84 28.13
C TYR A 5 39.87 -11.60 26.82
N LEU A 6 40.38 -12.84 26.70
CA LEU A 6 40.12 -13.72 25.56
C LEU A 6 38.63 -14.05 25.40
N PHE A 7 37.94 -14.38 26.49
CA PHE A 7 36.48 -14.61 26.45
C PHE A 7 35.70 -13.35 26.04
N SER A 8 36.10 -12.18 26.54
CA SER A 8 35.48 -10.90 26.17
C SER A 8 35.67 -10.58 24.69
N ILE A 9 36.86 -10.82 24.13
CA ILE A 9 37.16 -10.62 22.70
C ILE A 9 36.32 -11.55 21.82
N ILE A 10 36.19 -12.83 22.21
CA ILE A 10 35.40 -13.81 21.46
C ILE A 10 33.92 -13.44 21.47
N LEU A 11 33.38 -13.04 22.62
CA LEU A 11 32.00 -12.60 22.73
C LEU A 11 31.72 -11.36 21.85
N PHE A 12 32.65 -10.42 21.83
CA PHE A 12 32.54 -9.23 20.99
C PHE A 12 32.54 -9.62 19.50
N LEU A 13 33.45 -10.49 19.06
CA LEU A 13 33.50 -11.01 17.68
C LEU A 13 32.18 -11.66 17.25
N ILE A 14 31.57 -12.48 18.10
CA ILE A 14 30.28 -13.13 17.81
C ILE A 14 29.17 -12.08 17.63
N LEU A 15 29.17 -11.04 18.46
CA LEU A 15 28.22 -9.93 18.37
C LEU A 15 28.37 -9.15 17.05
N ILE A 16 29.60 -8.86 16.62
CA ILE A 16 29.86 -8.17 15.36
C ILE A 16 29.39 -9.02 14.17
N ILE A 17 29.68 -10.32 14.18
CA ILE A 17 29.26 -11.25 13.11
C ILE A 17 27.73 -11.33 13.04
N GLY A 18 27.03 -11.39 14.18
CA GLY A 18 25.57 -11.38 14.25
C GLY A 18 24.96 -10.11 13.67
N LEU A 19 25.53 -8.94 13.98
CA LEU A 19 25.07 -7.64 13.45
C LEU A 19 25.27 -7.53 11.93
N ILE A 20 26.36 -8.08 11.39
CA ILE A 20 26.60 -8.12 9.94
C ILE A 20 25.57 -9.03 9.26
N PHE A 21 25.30 -10.20 9.82
CA PHE A 21 24.35 -11.16 9.27
C PHE A 21 22.91 -10.58 9.19
N LEU A 22 22.47 -9.88 10.22
CA LEU A 22 21.16 -9.22 10.25
C LEU A 22 21.00 -8.10 9.20
N ASN A 23 22.07 -7.34 8.93
CA ASN A 23 22.05 -6.31 7.88
C ASN A 23 21.99 -6.89 6.47
N VAL A 24 22.71 -7.99 6.22
CA VAL A 24 22.69 -8.67 4.91
C VAL A 24 21.33 -9.30 4.63
N HIS A 25 20.71 -9.95 5.62
CA HIS A 25 19.37 -10.52 5.45
C HIS A 25 18.25 -9.47 5.34
N SER A 26 18.47 -8.26 5.86
CA SER A 26 17.52 -7.15 5.73
C SER A 26 17.61 -6.42 4.39
N SER A 27 18.51 -6.83 3.49
CA SER A 27 18.53 -6.31 2.11
C SER A 27 17.37 -6.90 1.32
N LYS A 28 16.18 -6.32 1.53
CA LYS A 28 15.04 -6.44 0.62
C LYS A 28 15.55 -6.05 -0.77
N SER A 29 15.46 -6.96 -1.74
CA SER A 29 15.91 -6.67 -3.11
C SER A 29 15.19 -5.42 -3.62
N ASN A 30 15.92 -4.32 -3.77
CA ASN A 30 15.41 -3.05 -4.31
C ASN A 30 15.19 -3.13 -5.84
N THR A 31 15.01 -4.32 -6.39
CA THR A 31 14.59 -4.49 -7.78
C THR A 31 13.19 -3.89 -7.91
N PRO A 32 12.99 -2.85 -8.75
CA PRO A 32 11.66 -2.30 -8.99
C PRO A 32 10.75 -3.45 -9.42
N ARG A 33 9.73 -3.73 -8.61
CA ARG A 33 8.72 -4.73 -8.96
C ARG A 33 7.99 -4.20 -10.19
N GLU A 34 7.95 -5.02 -11.25
CA GLU A 34 7.09 -4.73 -12.39
C GLU A 34 5.64 -4.61 -11.90
N LYS A 35 5.02 -3.45 -12.16
CA LYS A 35 3.65 -3.21 -11.75
C LYS A 35 2.74 -4.20 -12.47
N THR A 36 1.77 -4.74 -11.74
CA THR A 36 0.73 -5.55 -12.39
C THR A 36 -0.16 -4.66 -13.24
N LEU A 37 -0.82 -5.22 -14.25
CA LEU A 37 -1.81 -4.49 -15.05
C LEU A 37 -2.88 -3.84 -14.17
N LEU A 38 -3.35 -4.55 -13.14
CA LEU A 38 -4.33 -4.02 -12.18
C LEU A 38 -3.79 -2.81 -11.41
N GLU A 39 -2.53 -2.86 -10.99
CA GLU A 39 -1.89 -1.76 -10.27
C GLU A 39 -1.70 -0.53 -11.16
N ASP A 40 -1.29 -0.74 -12.41
CA ASP A 40 -1.13 0.35 -13.38
C ASP A 40 -2.47 1.04 -13.69
N LYS A 41 -3.49 0.26 -14.05
CA LYS A 41 -4.84 0.77 -14.34
C LYS A 41 -5.52 1.37 -13.12
N GLY A 42 -5.31 0.77 -11.94
CA GLY A 42 -5.77 1.34 -10.67
C GLY A 42 -5.17 2.72 -10.39
N ASN A 43 -3.87 2.90 -10.59
CA ASN A 43 -3.22 4.21 -10.43
C ASN A 43 -3.72 5.23 -11.46
N PHE A 44 -3.93 4.81 -12.70
CA PHE A 44 -4.50 5.66 -13.75
C PHE A 44 -5.91 6.14 -13.40
N CYS A 45 -6.82 5.22 -13.06
CA CYS A 45 -8.19 5.55 -12.69
C CYS A 45 -8.27 6.38 -11.39
N LEU A 46 -7.36 6.14 -10.43
CA LEU A 46 -7.25 6.96 -9.23
C LEU A 46 -6.94 8.42 -9.60
N GLY A 47 -6.01 8.66 -10.52
CA GLY A 47 -5.70 10.02 -11.00
C GLY A 47 -6.91 10.73 -11.62
N ILE A 48 -7.75 10.00 -12.38
CA ILE A 48 -8.99 10.53 -12.95
C ILE A 48 -10.00 10.86 -11.85
N ALA A 49 -10.18 9.96 -10.88
CA ALA A 49 -11.11 10.13 -9.78
C ALA A 49 -10.71 11.29 -8.84
N GLU A 50 -9.42 11.51 -8.58
CA GLU A 50 -8.95 12.69 -7.83
C GLU A 50 -9.26 13.97 -8.60
N LYS A 51 -8.98 13.99 -9.90
CA LYS A 51 -9.21 15.17 -10.75
C LYS A 51 -10.69 15.53 -10.87
N SER A 52 -11.59 14.55 -10.87
CA SER A 52 -13.04 14.80 -11.01
C SER A 52 -13.63 15.60 -9.85
N VAL A 53 -13.01 15.51 -8.67
CA VAL A 53 -13.47 16.23 -7.47
C VAL A 53 -12.51 17.31 -6.97
N ALA A 54 -11.38 17.54 -7.64
CA ALA A 54 -10.32 18.43 -7.18
C ALA A 54 -10.77 19.87 -6.88
N ASN A 55 -11.78 20.38 -7.59
CA ASN A 55 -12.29 21.74 -7.42
C ASN A 55 -13.54 21.81 -6.53
N ARG A 56 -13.94 20.71 -5.90
CA ARG A 56 -15.12 20.67 -5.02
C ARG A 56 -14.70 20.98 -3.59
N GLN A 57 -15.39 21.94 -2.98
CA GLN A 57 -15.21 22.28 -1.58
C GLN A 57 -16.47 21.92 -0.81
N ALA A 58 -16.31 21.18 0.28
CA ALA A 58 -17.41 20.91 1.19
C ALA A 58 -17.68 22.14 2.07
N ILE A 59 -18.93 22.59 2.10
CA ILE A 59 -19.41 23.66 2.98
C ILE A 59 -20.00 23.06 4.27
N VAL A 60 -20.64 21.90 4.15
CA VAL A 60 -21.23 21.16 5.26
C VAL A 60 -20.73 19.72 5.29
N GLU A 61 -20.84 19.07 6.46
CA GLU A 61 -20.22 17.76 6.69
C GLU A 61 -20.71 16.69 5.72
N PHE A 62 -22.00 16.68 5.38
CA PHE A 62 -22.56 15.67 4.47
C PHE A 62 -21.94 15.72 3.07
N GLN A 63 -21.56 16.92 2.59
CA GLN A 63 -20.97 17.09 1.26
C GLN A 63 -19.59 16.45 1.14
N LYS A 64 -18.88 16.22 2.25
CA LYS A 64 -17.65 15.44 2.23
C LYS A 64 -17.92 14.01 1.78
N TYR A 65 -19.02 13.41 2.25
CA TYR A 65 -19.42 12.06 1.86
C TYR A 65 -19.95 12.01 0.43
N GLU A 66 -20.65 13.04 -0.04
CA GLU A 66 -21.04 13.14 -1.46
C GLU A 66 -19.82 13.22 -2.38
N ILE A 67 -18.83 14.05 -2.05
CA ILE A 67 -17.57 14.15 -2.80
C ILE A 67 -16.85 12.80 -2.83
N LEU A 68 -16.79 12.09 -1.70
CA LEU A 68 -16.20 10.74 -1.64
C LEU A 68 -17.00 9.73 -2.47
N GLY A 69 -18.33 9.79 -2.43
CA GLY A 69 -19.22 8.95 -3.23
C GLY A 69 -19.00 9.16 -4.72
N ASP A 70 -18.96 10.40 -5.18
CA ASP A 70 -18.73 10.74 -6.58
C ASP A 70 -17.33 10.33 -7.05
N LYS A 71 -16.32 10.52 -6.20
CA LYS A 71 -14.95 10.04 -6.46
C LYS A 71 -14.92 8.51 -6.62
N ALA A 72 -15.56 7.77 -5.72
CA ALA A 72 -15.63 6.31 -5.78
C ALA A 72 -16.41 5.82 -7.02
N MET A 73 -17.49 6.51 -7.39
CA MET A 73 -18.25 6.23 -8.60
C MET A 73 -17.38 6.39 -9.86
N VAL A 74 -16.65 7.49 -9.98
CA VAL A 74 -15.73 7.73 -11.12
C VAL A 74 -14.64 6.65 -11.18
N MET A 75 -14.06 6.30 -10.03
CA MET A 75 -13.06 5.22 -9.95
C MET A 75 -13.63 3.89 -10.46
N ARG A 76 -14.82 3.51 -9.98
CA ARG A 76 -15.48 2.25 -10.37
C ARG A 76 -15.78 2.20 -11.86
N ASN A 77 -16.38 3.25 -12.41
CA ASN A 77 -16.71 3.32 -13.83
C ASN A 77 -15.44 3.26 -14.69
N CYS A 78 -14.36 3.95 -14.31
CA CYS A 78 -13.09 3.89 -15.02
C CYS A 78 -12.48 2.48 -15.02
N MET A 79 -12.55 1.77 -13.88
CA MET A 79 -12.04 0.40 -13.79
C MET A 79 -12.86 -0.58 -14.64
N GLU A 80 -14.19 -0.41 -14.64
CA GLU A 80 -15.11 -1.17 -15.48
C GLU A 80 -14.82 -0.96 -16.98
N GLU A 81 -14.60 0.28 -17.41
CA GLU A 81 -14.17 0.61 -18.77
C GLU A 81 -12.80 0.02 -19.14
N ASN A 82 -11.94 -0.25 -18.15
CA ASN A 82 -10.66 -0.93 -18.32
C ASN A 82 -10.76 -2.46 -18.17
N GLY A 83 -11.98 -3.03 -18.10
CA GLY A 83 -12.23 -4.46 -18.08
C GLY A 83 -12.09 -5.12 -16.70
N PHE A 84 -12.14 -4.35 -15.62
CA PHE A 84 -12.11 -4.87 -14.25
C PHE A 84 -13.49 -4.82 -13.61
N GLU A 85 -13.88 -5.91 -12.96
CA GLU A 85 -15.15 -6.02 -12.25
C GLU A 85 -14.96 -5.90 -10.73
N GLU A 86 -15.98 -5.38 -10.05
CA GLU A 86 -16.01 -5.38 -8.59
C GLU A 86 -16.04 -6.83 -8.06
N ASN A 87 -15.45 -7.02 -6.89
CA ASN A 87 -15.55 -8.29 -6.20
C ASN A 87 -17.03 -8.59 -5.85
N PRO A 88 -17.62 -9.69 -6.36
CA PRO A 88 -19.03 -9.98 -6.15
C PRO A 88 -19.39 -10.22 -4.67
N LEU A 89 -18.44 -10.67 -3.84
CA LEU A 89 -18.66 -10.84 -2.40
C LEU A 89 -18.91 -9.49 -1.71
N TRP A 90 -18.25 -8.42 -2.15
CA TRP A 90 -18.43 -7.08 -1.59
C TRP A 90 -19.73 -6.46 -2.05
N VAL A 91 -20.15 -6.73 -3.29
CA VAL A 91 -21.45 -6.30 -3.81
C VAL A 91 -22.59 -6.94 -3.03
N ASN A 92 -22.53 -8.25 -2.81
CA ASN A 92 -23.57 -8.98 -2.08
C ASN A 92 -23.69 -8.53 -0.62
N GLU A 93 -22.59 -8.15 0.03
CA GLU A 93 -22.63 -7.64 1.40
C GLU A 93 -23.31 -6.27 1.48
N LYS A 94 -23.07 -5.37 0.50
CA LYS A 94 -23.73 -4.05 0.41
C LYS A 94 -25.26 -4.18 0.36
N THR A 95 -25.78 -5.18 -0.36
CA THR A 95 -27.23 -5.40 -0.51
C THR A 95 -27.93 -5.88 0.75
N LYS A 96 -27.21 -6.44 1.74
CA LYS A 96 -27.82 -6.89 3.01
C LYS A 96 -28.14 -5.75 3.97
N VAL A 97 -27.50 -4.59 3.78
CA VAL A 97 -27.56 -3.45 4.70
C VAL A 97 -28.67 -2.46 4.31
N ILE A 98 -29.17 -2.55 3.07
CA ILE A 98 -30.27 -1.75 2.51
C ILE A 98 -31.57 -2.54 2.64
#